data_AF-A0A2E1XI76-F1
#
_entry.id   AF-A0A2E1XI76-F1
#
_cell.length_a   1.000
_cell.length_b   1.000
_cell.length_c   1.000
_cell.angle_alpha   90.00
_cell.angle_beta   90.00
_cell.angle_gamma   90.00
#
_symmetry.space_group_name_H-M   'P 1'
#
loop_
_entity.id
_entity.type
_entity.pdbx_description
1 polymer ?
#
loop_
_entity_poly.entity_id
_entity_poly.type
_entity_poly.pdbx_seq_one_letter_code
_entity_poly.pdbx_strand_id
1 'polypeptide(L)'
;MSLKERPLINAVERFGALPGFFFANMYVAGFFAIIMCPFFAAFFTMFWAATYGGNDTLAIFQTVHAGAWVGLGLGALFLLIAAGAQVFGDREDDDPEEKADHVKFLLGGVAGFVVFVIADVAAYDAMARYFAEAGPIACASVVCP
;
A
#
# COMPACT_ATOMS: atom_id res chain seq x y z
N MET A 1 -7.46 -41.67 -13.24
CA MET A 1 -7.43 -40.99 -11.92
C MET A 1 -8.82 -40.95 -11.35
N SER A 2 -8.94 -41.33 -10.07
CA SER A 2 -10.22 -41.41 -9.36
C SER A 2 -10.80 -40.01 -9.19
N LEU A 3 -12.11 -39.85 -9.45
CA LEU A 3 -12.89 -38.61 -9.30
C LEU A 3 -12.76 -37.95 -7.91
N LYS A 4 -12.25 -38.68 -6.91
CA LYS A 4 -12.04 -38.21 -5.54
C LYS A 4 -10.74 -37.41 -5.32
N GLU A 5 -9.79 -37.46 -6.25
CA GLU A 5 -8.48 -36.77 -6.12
C GLU A 5 -8.44 -35.40 -6.82
N ARG A 6 -9.38 -35.14 -7.74
CA ARG A 6 -9.53 -33.85 -8.43
C ARG A 6 -9.68 -32.62 -7.52
N PRO A 7 -10.38 -32.66 -6.38
CA PRO A 7 -10.52 -31.49 -5.51
C PRO A 7 -9.20 -31.12 -4.82
N LEU A 8 -8.38 -32.11 -4.49
CA LEU A 8 -7.08 -31.92 -3.85
C LEU A 8 -6.06 -31.32 -4.82
N ILE A 9 -6.07 -31.75 -6.08
CA ILE A 9 -5.20 -31.20 -7.12
C ILE A 9 -5.57 -29.74 -7.43
N ASN A 10 -6.86 -29.42 -7.55
CA ASN A 10 -7.33 -28.05 -7.77
C ASN A 10 -7.08 -27.11 -6.56
N ALA A 11 -6.99 -27.66 -5.35
CA ALA A 11 -6.63 -26.89 -4.15
C ALA A 11 -5.12 -26.61 -4.08
N VAL A 12 -4.29 -27.54 -4.57
CA VAL A 12 -2.83 -27.38 -4.67
C VAL A 12 -2.44 -26.44 -5.82
N GLU A 13 -3.20 -26.38 -6.90
CA GLU A 13 -2.97 -25.41 -7.99
C GLU A 13 -3.33 -23.97 -7.63
N ARG A 14 -4.04 -23.74 -6.51
CA ARG A 14 -4.42 -22.42 -5.99
C ARG A 14 -3.48 -21.87 -4.92
N PHE A 15 -2.23 -22.37 -4.82
CA PHE A 15 -1.20 -21.77 -3.96
C PHE A 15 -0.63 -20.48 -4.57
N GLY A 16 -1.48 -19.46 -4.72
CA GLY A 16 -1.03 -18.07 -4.69
C GLY A 16 -0.86 -17.66 -3.23
N ALA A 17 0.28 -17.05 -2.87
CA ALA A 17 0.60 -16.65 -1.49
C ALA A 17 -0.33 -15.56 -0.89
N LEU A 18 -1.31 -15.10 -1.66
CA LEU A 18 -2.28 -14.09 -1.30
C LEU A 18 -3.67 -14.53 -1.76
N PRO A 19 -4.77 -14.11 -1.08
CA PRO A 19 -6.13 -14.43 -1.49
C PRO A 19 -6.34 -14.04 -2.96
N GLY A 20 -6.35 -15.04 -3.86
CA GLY A 20 -6.26 -14.85 -5.31
C GLY A 20 -7.36 -13.96 -5.89
N PHE A 21 -8.46 -13.78 -5.15
CA PHE A 21 -9.50 -12.81 -5.48
C PHE A 21 -9.02 -11.36 -5.58
N PHE A 22 -8.09 -10.92 -4.71
CA PHE A 22 -7.58 -9.53 -4.74
C PHE A 22 -6.68 -9.23 -5.94
N PHE A 23 -6.07 -10.27 -6.54
CA PHE A 23 -5.14 -10.14 -7.66
C PHE A 23 -5.69 -10.68 -8.98
N ALA A 24 -6.85 -11.34 -8.95
CA ALA A 24 -7.56 -11.78 -10.17
C ALA A 24 -8.21 -10.60 -10.91
N ASN A 25 -8.49 -9.49 -10.22
CA ASN A 25 -8.96 -8.26 -10.83
C ASN A 25 -7.81 -7.25 -10.91
N MET A 26 -7.33 -6.98 -12.13
CA MET A 26 -6.27 -6.02 -12.42
C MET A 26 -6.51 -4.63 -11.80
N TYR A 27 -7.76 -4.16 -11.74
CA TYR A 27 -8.09 -2.90 -11.06
C TYR A 27 -7.79 -2.95 -9.56
N VAL A 28 -8.21 -4.03 -8.89
CA VAL A 28 -8.01 -4.18 -7.44
C VAL A 28 -6.53 -4.37 -7.13
N ALA A 29 -5.81 -5.09 -7.99
CA ALA A 29 -4.35 -5.26 -7.88
C ALA A 29 -3.62 -3.91 -7.94
N GLY A 30 -3.96 -3.06 -8.92
CA GLY A 30 -3.39 -1.71 -9.05
C GLY A 30 -3.73 -0.81 -7.86
N PHE A 31 -4.99 -0.83 -7.43
CA PHE A 31 -5.44 -0.08 -6.24
C PHE A 31 -4.65 -0.50 -5.00
N PHE A 32 -4.54 -1.81 -4.76
CA PHE A 32 -3.88 -2.35 -3.58
C PHE A 32 -2.38 -2.06 -3.58
N ALA A 33 -1.71 -2.18 -4.72
CA ALA A 33 -0.30 -1.85 -4.86
C ALA A 33 0.00 -0.41 -4.41
N ILE A 34 -0.82 0.55 -4.84
CA ILE A 34 -0.62 1.96 -4.48
C ILE A 34 -0.93 2.23 -3.00
N ILE A 35 -1.94 1.58 -2.41
CA ILE A 35 -2.26 1.75 -0.98
C ILE A 35 -1.21 1.09 -0.07
N MET A 36 -0.59 0.00 -0.50
CA MET A 36 0.40 -0.70 0.32
C MET A 36 1.73 0.05 0.44
N CYS A 37 2.14 0.80 -0.59
CA CYS A 37 3.36 1.63 -0.54
C CYS A 37 3.41 2.61 0.65
N PRO A 38 2.42 3.51 0.85
CA PRO A 38 2.40 4.40 2.01
C PRO A 38 2.23 3.63 3.31
N PHE A 39 1.50 2.51 3.34
CA PHE A 39 1.31 1.71 4.56
C PHE A 39 2.64 1.12 5.08
N PHE A 40 3.43 0.49 4.20
CA PHE A 40 4.73 -0.05 4.60
C PHE A 40 5.73 1.04 4.97
N ALA A 41 5.73 2.16 4.25
CA ALA A 41 6.60 3.30 4.58
C ALA A 41 6.25 3.91 5.94
N ALA A 42 4.95 4.11 6.22
CA ALA A 42 4.43 4.57 7.50
C ALA A 42 4.79 3.60 8.64
N PHE A 43 4.66 2.30 8.42
CA PHE A 43 5.01 1.28 9.40
C PHE A 43 6.51 1.31 9.71
N PHE A 44 7.37 1.40 8.68
CA PHE A 44 8.81 1.53 8.86
C PHE A 44 9.19 2.79 9.65
N THR A 45 8.62 3.94 9.29
CA THR A 45 8.93 5.21 9.99
C THR A 45 8.37 5.25 11.41
N MET A 46 7.30 4.51 11.72
CA MET A 46 6.81 4.32 13.07
C MET A 46 7.85 3.64 13.96
N PHE A 47 8.41 2.49 13.53
CA PHE A 47 9.47 1.80 14.29
C PHE A 47 10.72 2.64 14.40
N TRP A 48 11.07 3.35 13.32
CA TRP A 48 12.19 4.29 13.33
C TRP A 48 11.97 5.36 14.41
N ALA A 49 10.85 6.07 14.38
CA ALA A 49 10.53 7.11 15.35
C ALA A 49 10.51 6.59 16.80
N ALA A 50 9.95 5.40 17.04
CA ALA A 50 9.93 4.77 18.35
C ALA A 50 11.34 4.37 18.83
N THR A 51 12.20 3.88 17.94
CA THR A 51 13.56 3.42 18.29
C THR A 51 14.49 4.59 18.62
N TYR A 52 14.31 5.73 17.95
CA TYR A 52 15.12 6.94 18.17
C TYR A 52 14.60 7.84 19.31
N GLY A 53 13.77 7.31 20.21
CA GLY A 53 13.35 8.01 21.43
C GLY A 53 12.18 8.98 21.24
N GLY A 54 11.31 8.73 20.25
CA GLY A 54 10.04 9.44 20.13
C GLY A 54 9.19 9.22 21.38
N ASN A 55 9.04 10.27 22.20
CA ASN A 55 8.26 10.21 23.45
C ASN A 55 6.93 10.96 23.35
N ASP A 56 6.74 11.75 22.29
CA ASP A 56 5.50 12.47 22.01
C ASP A 56 4.74 11.77 20.88
N THR A 57 3.47 11.43 21.15
CA THR A 57 2.56 10.80 20.19
C THR A 57 2.35 11.64 18.95
N LEU A 58 2.32 12.97 19.10
CA LEU A 58 2.15 13.88 17.95
C LEU A 58 3.39 13.86 17.04
N ALA A 59 4.58 13.86 17.63
CA ALA A 59 5.83 13.80 16.88
C ALA A 59 5.98 12.47 16.12
N ILE A 60 5.61 11.35 16.75
CA ILE A 60 5.58 10.05 16.07
C ILE A 60 4.55 10.07 14.94
N PHE A 61 3.34 10.56 15.18
CA PHE A 61 2.30 10.66 14.15
C PHE A 61 2.76 11.48 12.93
N GLN A 62 3.38 12.64 13.15
CA GLN A 62 3.90 13.48 12.05
C GLN A 62 5.02 12.77 11.27
N THR A 63 5.87 12.02 11.95
CA THR A 63 6.94 11.24 11.31
C THR A 63 6.38 10.07 10.50
N VAL A 64 5.34 9.41 11.02
CA VAL A 64 4.60 8.35 10.33
C VAL A 64 3.90 8.90 9.09
N HIS A 65 3.24 10.06 9.22
CA HIS A 65 2.58 10.77 8.13
C HIS A 65 3.57 11.15 7.02
N ALA A 66 4.71 11.74 7.39
CA ALA A 66 5.78 12.04 6.43
C ALA A 66 6.28 10.77 5.71
N GLY A 67 6.45 9.67 6.44
CA GLY A 67 6.78 8.36 5.87
C GLY A 67 5.74 7.87 4.86
N ALA A 68 4.46 8.00 5.20
CA ALA A 68 3.36 7.64 4.30
C ALA A 68 3.41 8.44 3.00
N TRP A 69 3.64 9.75 3.06
CA TRP A 69 3.76 10.61 1.87
C TRP A 69 4.97 10.27 1.00
N VAL A 70 6.11 9.94 1.60
CA VAL A 70 7.28 9.44 0.86
C VAL A 70 6.96 8.11 0.16
N GLY A 71 6.29 7.19 0.86
CA GLY A 71 5.84 5.92 0.29
C GLY A 71 4.85 6.10 -0.86
N LEU A 72 3.89 7.02 -0.72
CA LEU A 72 2.96 7.37 -1.78
C LEU A 72 3.68 7.98 -2.99
N GLY A 73 4.66 8.85 -2.77
CA GLY A 73 5.47 9.44 -3.84
C GLY A 73 6.25 8.38 -4.63
N LEU A 74 6.84 7.40 -3.95
CA LEU A 74 7.46 6.23 -4.60
C LEU A 74 6.44 5.40 -5.38
N GLY A 75 5.27 5.13 -4.81
CA GLY A 75 4.18 4.42 -5.49
C GLY A 75 3.73 5.14 -6.76
N ALA A 76 3.58 6.47 -6.70
CA ALA A 76 3.23 7.30 -7.85
C ALA A 76 4.33 7.30 -8.92
N LEU A 77 5.60 7.32 -8.53
CA LEU A 77 6.72 7.19 -9.47
C LEU A 77 6.68 5.86 -10.23
N PHE A 78 6.45 4.74 -9.53
CA PHE A 78 6.30 3.44 -10.18
C PHE A 78 5.08 3.37 -11.10
N LEU A 79 3.97 4.01 -10.71
CA LEU A 79 2.79 4.13 -11.56
C LEU A 79 3.10 4.90 -12.85
N LEU A 80 3.86 6.00 -12.76
CA LEU A 80 4.30 6.77 -13.93
C LEU A 80 5.25 5.98 -14.83
N ILE A 81 6.15 5.19 -14.25
CA ILE A 81 7.03 4.29 -15.02
C ILE A 81 6.19 3.23 -15.75
N ALA A 82 5.21 2.63 -15.08
CA ALA A 82 4.30 1.65 -15.70
C ALA A 82 3.46 2.27 -16.82
N ALA A 83 2.93 3.48 -16.61
CA ALA A 83 2.22 4.23 -17.63
C ALA A 83 3.13 4.59 -18.82
N GLY A 84 4.37 5.00 -18.55
CA GLY A 84 5.38 5.27 -19.57
C GLY A 84 5.73 4.02 -20.37
N ALA A 85 5.88 2.87 -19.72
CA ALA A 85 6.13 1.60 -20.39
C ALA A 85 4.97 1.23 -21.33
N GLN A 86 3.72 1.51 -20.95
CA GLN A 86 2.56 1.30 -21.82
C GLN A 86 2.56 2.21 -23.07
N VAL A 87 3.06 3.44 -22.95
CA VAL A 87 3.06 4.42 -24.06
C VAL A 87 4.27 4.24 -24.98
N PHE A 88 5.45 3.95 -24.42
CA PHE A 88 6.71 3.90 -25.17
C PHE A 88 7.21 2.49 -25.47
N GLY A 89 6.70 1.49 -24.77
CA GLY A 89 7.08 0.09 -24.92
C GLY A 89 6.22 -0.70 -25.89
N ASP A 90 5.27 -0.04 -26.55
CA ASP A 90 4.26 -0.66 -27.43
C ASP A 90 4.96 -1.46 -28.55
N ARG A 91 5.10 -2.78 -28.33
CA ARG A 91 5.57 -3.71 -29.35
C ARG A 91 4.39 -4.04 -30.24
N GLU A 92 4.65 -4.11 -31.55
CA GLU A 92 3.64 -4.39 -32.57
C GLU A 92 3.00 -5.78 -32.41
N ASP A 93 3.58 -6.66 -31.58
CA ASP A 93 3.15 -8.03 -31.30
C ASP A 93 2.38 -8.21 -29.97
N ASP A 94 2.13 -7.13 -29.21
CA ASP A 94 1.46 -7.27 -27.90
C ASP A 94 -0.04 -7.56 -28.05
N ASP A 95 -0.50 -8.62 -27.38
CA ASP A 95 -1.89 -9.08 -27.39
C ASP A 95 -2.82 -7.97 -26.83
N PRO A 96 -3.89 -7.56 -27.53
CA PRO A 96 -4.79 -6.49 -27.06
C PRO A 96 -5.41 -6.75 -25.68
N GLU A 97 -5.52 -8.00 -25.27
CA GLU A 97 -6.01 -8.38 -23.94
C GLU A 97 -5.02 -7.97 -22.83
N GLU A 98 -3.72 -8.15 -23.05
CA GLU A 98 -2.67 -7.76 -22.10
C GLU A 98 -2.59 -6.24 -21.93
N LYS A 99 -2.70 -5.49 -23.04
CA LYS A 99 -2.77 -4.01 -22.98
C LYS A 99 -3.99 -3.53 -22.20
N ALA A 100 -5.14 -4.16 -22.41
CA ALA A 100 -6.36 -3.82 -21.67
C ALA A 100 -6.17 -4.05 -20.17
N ASP A 101 -5.52 -5.14 -19.79
CA ASP A 101 -5.23 -5.49 -18.41
C ASP A 101 -4.24 -4.51 -17.75
N HIS A 102 -3.17 -4.11 -18.44
CA HIS A 102 -2.28 -3.05 -17.96
C HIS A 102 -3.01 -1.72 -17.72
N VAL A 103 -3.91 -1.32 -18.62
CA VAL A 103 -4.73 -0.12 -18.44
C VAL A 103 -5.62 -0.23 -17.20
N LYS A 104 -6.24 -1.39 -16.95
CA LYS A 104 -7.04 -1.62 -15.74
C LYS A 104 -6.19 -1.49 -14.47
N PHE A 105 -4.97 -2.03 -14.49
CA PHE A 105 -4.02 -1.88 -13.38
C PHE A 105 -3.69 -0.42 -13.12
N LEU A 106 -3.35 0.35 -14.16
CA LEU A 106 -3.05 1.78 -14.03
C LEU A 106 -4.23 2.57 -13.48
N LEU A 107 -5.44 2.34 -14.00
CA LEU A 107 -6.66 2.99 -13.49
C LEU A 107 -6.92 2.64 -12.03
N GLY A 108 -6.73 1.38 -11.66
CA GLY A 108 -6.80 0.93 -10.27
C GLY A 108 -5.82 1.68 -9.37
N GLY A 109 -4.57 1.82 -9.81
CA GLY A 109 -3.54 2.56 -9.09
C GLY A 109 -3.84 4.05 -8.95
N VAL A 110 -4.33 4.71 -10.02
CA VAL A 110 -4.79 6.11 -9.95
C VAL A 110 -5.93 6.27 -8.96
N ALA A 111 -6.91 5.36 -8.98
CA ALA A 111 -8.00 5.38 -8.01
C ALA A 111 -7.49 5.21 -6.57
N GLY A 112 -6.53 4.31 -6.34
CA GLY A 112 -5.87 4.14 -5.04
C GLY A 112 -5.16 5.41 -4.57
N PHE A 113 -4.41 6.06 -5.46
CA PHE A 113 -3.73 7.31 -5.16
C PHE A 113 -4.72 8.40 -4.74
N VAL A 114 -5.79 8.60 -5.52
CA VAL A 114 -6.82 9.61 -5.24
C VAL A 114 -7.53 9.33 -3.92
N VAL A 115 -7.94 8.07 -3.68
CA VAL A 115 -8.60 7.68 -2.44
C VAL A 115 -7.70 7.92 -1.24
N PHE A 116 -6.40 7.59 -1.33
CA PHE A 116 -5.45 7.85 -0.27
C PHE A 116 -5.34 9.35 0.05
N VAL A 117 -5.13 10.19 -0.97
CA VAL A 117 -4.99 11.64 -0.78
C VAL A 117 -6.25 12.26 -0.17
N ILE A 118 -7.43 11.87 -0.65
CA ILE A 118 -8.71 12.36 -0.09
C ILE A 118 -8.86 11.92 1.36
N ALA A 119 -8.59 10.65 1.67
CA ALA A 119 -8.69 10.12 3.02
C ALA A 119 -7.69 10.79 3.98
N ASP A 120 -6.44 11.00 3.53
CA ASP A 120 -5.41 11.68 4.31
C ASP A 120 -5.83 13.11 4.65
N VAL A 121 -6.20 13.91 3.64
CA VAL A 121 -6.61 15.31 3.84
C VAL A 121 -7.86 15.41 4.73
N ALA A 122 -8.83 14.51 4.55
CA ALA A 122 -10.06 14.52 5.34
C ALA A 122 -9.83 14.09 6.81
N ALA A 123 -8.90 13.16 7.05
CA ALA A 123 -8.66 12.61 8.37
C ALA A 123 -7.55 13.33 9.16
N TYR A 124 -6.62 14.02 8.48
CA TYR A 124 -5.40 14.56 9.09
C TYR A 124 -5.69 15.46 10.28
N ASP A 125 -6.55 16.46 10.12
CA ASP A 125 -6.84 17.43 11.19
C ASP A 125 -7.46 16.77 12.43
N ALA A 126 -8.36 15.80 12.22
CA ALA A 126 -8.99 15.06 13.30
C ALA A 126 -7.96 14.17 14.04
N MET A 127 -7.10 13.49 13.29
CA MET A 127 -6.07 12.60 13.83
C MET A 127 -4.98 13.40 14.55
N ALA A 128 -4.52 14.51 13.99
CA ALA A 128 -3.50 15.36 14.60
C ALA A 128 -3.97 15.92 15.95
N ARG A 129 -5.24 16.34 16.07
CA ARG A 129 -5.84 16.77 17.34
C ARG A 129 -5.90 15.62 18.34
N TYR A 130 -6.38 14.45 17.90
CA TYR A 130 -6.44 13.27 18.75
C TYR A 130 -5.06 12.89 19.32
N PHE A 131 -4.02 12.88 18.49
CA PHE A 131 -2.66 12.56 18.93
C PHE A 131 -2.01 13.65 19.78
N ALA A 132 -2.39 14.92 19.60
CA ALA A 132 -1.98 16.01 20.49
C ALA A 132 -2.63 15.88 21.89
N GLU A 133 -3.89 15.46 21.95
CA GLU A 133 -4.62 15.24 23.21
C GLU A 133 -4.20 13.96 23.94
N ALA A 134 -3.73 12.94 23.21
CA ALA A 134 -3.28 11.67 23.78
C ALA A 134 -2.08 11.83 24.75
N GLY A 135 -1.28 12.88 24.59
CA GLY A 135 -0.12 13.16 25.43
C GLY A 135 1.03 12.16 25.21
N PRO A 136 2.14 12.30 25.95
CA PRO A 136 3.33 11.49 25.75
C PRO A 136 3.05 10.00 25.97
N ILE A 137 3.78 9.16 25.24
CA ILE A 137 3.72 7.70 25.44
C ILE A 137 4.32 7.41 26.82
N ALA A 138 3.47 7.18 27.81
CA ALA A 138 3.92 6.80 29.14
C ALA A 138 4.75 5.52 29.02
N CYS A 139 6.02 5.58 29.44
CA CYS A 139 6.94 4.45 29.42
C CYS A 139 6.30 3.25 30.15
N ALA A 140 5.83 2.26 29.39
CA ALA A 140 5.41 0.97 29.93
C ALA A 140 6.62 0.03 30.12
N SER A 141 7.75 0.53 30.63
CA SER A 141 8.79 -0.29 31.26
C SER A 141 9.92 0.58 31.83
N VAL A 142 10.07 0.48 33.15
CA VAL A 142 11.29 0.49 33.98
C VAL A 142 12.53 1.15 33.36
N VAL A 143 13.04 2.18 34.06
CA VAL A 143 14.29 2.94 33.84
C VAL A 143 14.08 4.26 33.06
N CYS A 144 13.65 5.28 33.81
CA CYS A 144 14.06 6.66 33.54
C CYS A 144 15.36 6.93 34.30
N PRO A 145 16.44 7.41 33.65
CA PRO A 145 17.50 8.15 34.35
C PRO A 145 17.06 9.55 34.74
#